data_AF-D6K8N4-F1
#
_entry.id   AF-D6K8N4-F1
#
_cell.length_a   1.000
_cell.length_b   1.000
_cell.length_c   1.000
_cell.angle_alpha   90.00
_cell.angle_beta   90.00
_cell.angle_gamma   90.00
#
_symmetry.space_group_name_H-M   'P 1'
#
loop_
_entity.id
_entity.type
_entity.pdbx_description
1 polymer ?
#
loop_
_entity_poly.entity_id
_entity_poly.type
_entity_poly.pdbx_seq_one_letter_code
_entity_poly.pdbx_strand_id
1 'polypeptide(L)'
;MIVEAQALVELDADTEEDLAEHEERLLQDEENGPPMLRVRLTGTQARAFAKRALDVVNAGRPPCPLCSLPLDPEGHVCPRQNGYRRGA
;
A
#
# COMPACT_ATOMS: atom_id res chain seq x y z
N MET A 1 20.16 -9.10 1.35
CA MET A 1 19.28 -8.20 0.57
C MET A 1 18.67 -7.18 1.51
N ILE A 2 18.37 -5.99 1.02
CA ILE A 2 17.80 -4.89 1.80
C ILE A 2 16.45 -4.55 1.17
N VAL A 3 15.43 -4.38 2.01
CA VAL A 3 14.15 -3.78 1.64
C VAL A 3 14.02 -2.48 2.40
N GLU A 4 13.69 -1.42 1.69
CA GLU A 4 13.48 -0.08 2.25
C GLU A 4 12.04 0.32 1.98
N ALA A 5 11.40 0.87 3.01
CA ALA A 5 10.07 1.46 2.91
C ALA A 5 10.13 2.81 3.60
N GLN A 6 9.61 3.83 2.94
CA GLN A 6 9.61 5.20 3.44
C GLN A 6 8.16 5.71 3.51
N ALA A 7 7.89 6.61 4.45
CA ALA A 7 6.60 7.27 4.51
C ALA A 7 6.36 8.10 3.24
N LEU A 8 5.15 8.00 2.68
CA LEU A 8 4.70 8.92 1.64
C LEU A 8 4.50 10.30 2.27
N VAL A 9 5.17 11.30 1.71
CA VAL A 9 4.99 12.71 2.04
C VAL A 9 4.46 13.44 0.82
N GLU A 10 3.56 14.39 1.02
CA GLU A 10 3.12 15.27 -0.05
C GLU A 10 4.28 16.21 -0.39
N LEU A 11 4.59 16.30 -1.69
CA LEU A 11 5.61 17.19 -2.22
C LEU A 11 4.89 18.36 -2.88
N ASP A 12 4.99 19.53 -2.26
CA ASP A 12 4.58 20.78 -2.90
C ASP A 12 5.73 21.23 -3.80
N ALA A 13 5.58 21.02 -5.11
CA ALA A 13 6.54 21.43 -6.12
C ALA A 13 5.86 22.39 -7.11
N ASP A 14 6.47 23.56 -7.32
CA ASP A 14 5.95 24.57 -8.26
C ASP A 14 6.32 24.26 -9.71
N THR A 15 7.36 23.45 -9.94
CA THR A 15 7.84 23.03 -11.26
C THR A 15 8.22 21.53 -11.30
N GLU A 16 8.36 20.97 -12.50
CA GLU A 16 8.85 19.59 -12.69
C GLU A 16 10.30 19.42 -12.21
N GLU A 17 11.10 20.47 -12.29
CA GLU A 17 12.50 20.48 -11.82
C GLU A 17 12.53 20.40 -10.28
N ASP A 18 11.68 21.18 -9.59
CA ASP A 18 11.53 21.13 -8.13
C ASP A 18 11.04 19.74 -7.65
N LEU A 19 10.13 19.12 -8.40
CA LEU A 19 9.63 17.78 -8.09
C LEU A 19 10.75 16.73 -8.17
N ALA A 20 11.56 16.78 -9.22
CA ALA A 20 12.68 15.86 -9.40
C ALA A 20 13.73 16.03 -8.28
N GLU A 21 14.03 17.26 -7.88
CA GLU A 21 14.93 17.53 -6.74
C GLU A 21 14.35 16.99 -5.43
N HIS A 22 13.04 17.13 -5.20
CA HIS A 22 12.38 16.58 -4.02
C HIS A 22 12.39 15.05 -4.00
N GLU A 23 12.13 14.40 -5.13
CA GLU A 23 12.25 12.94 -5.26
C GLU A 23 13.69 12.47 -4.98
N GLU A 24 14.70 13.18 -5.49
CA GLU A 24 16.10 12.84 -5.24
C GLU A 24 16.45 12.95 -3.74
N ARG A 25 15.97 13.99 -3.06
CA ARG A 25 16.18 14.16 -1.61
C ARG A 25 15.51 13.05 -0.79
N LEU A 26 14.34 12.57 -1.19
CA LEU A 26 13.66 11.45 -0.51
C LEU A 26 14.47 10.16 -0.57
N LEU A 27 15.20 9.93 -1.66
CA LEU A 27 16.08 8.76 -1.82
C LEU A 27 17.31 8.81 -0.90
N GLN A 28 17.60 9.97 -0.30
CA GLN A 28 18.72 10.13 0.63
C GLN A 28 18.30 9.83 2.06
N ASP A 29 19.14 9.05 2.77
CA ASP A 29 18.95 8.71 4.18
C ASP A 29 19.48 9.86 5.07
N GLU A 30 18.82 11.02 4.98
CA GLU A 30 19.13 12.22 5.75
C GLU A 30 18.61 12.11 7.19
N GLU A 31 19.31 12.72 8.15
CA GLU A 31 18.91 12.72 9.58
C GLU A 31 17.51 13.31 9.81
N ASN A 32 17.12 14.30 9.00
CA ASN A 32 15.80 14.94 9.03
C ASN A 32 14.90 14.48 7.87
N GLY A 33 15.23 13.36 7.23
CA GLY A 33 14.43 12.77 6.16
C GLY A 33 13.13 12.15 6.67
N PRO A 34 12.22 11.76 5.76
CA PRO A 34 11.00 11.06 6.15
C PRO A 34 11.31 9.73 6.84
N PRO A 35 10.42 9.27 7.74
CA PRO A 35 10.61 8.00 8.42
C PRO A 35 10.90 6.85 7.45
N MET A 36 12.04 6.18 7.65
CA MET A 36 12.49 5.06 6.84
C MET A 36 12.59 3.77 7.66
N LEU A 37 11.99 2.70 7.14
CA LEU A 37 12.17 1.33 7.63
C LEU A 37 13.13 0.60 6.70
N ARG A 38 14.30 0.24 7.23
CA ARG A 38 15.29 -0.59 6.53
C ARG A 38 15.36 -1.98 7.13
N VAL A 39 15.07 -3.00 6.31
CA VAL A 39 15.07 -4.41 6.74
C VAL A 39 16.17 -5.18 6.02
N ARG A 40 17.08 -5.79 6.79
CA ARG A 40 18.09 -6.71 6.25
C ARG A 40 17.55 -8.14 6.27
N LEU A 41 17.60 -8.80 5.11
CA LEU A 41 17.05 -10.14 4.90
C LEU A 41 18.08 -11.04 4.22
N THR A 42 18.11 -12.31 4.61
CA THR A 42 18.76 -13.37 3.82
C THR A 42 17.94 -13.64 2.56
N GLY A 43 18.56 -14.26 1.54
CA GLY A 43 17.83 -14.64 0.31
C GLY A 43 16.65 -15.58 0.59
N THR A 44 16.78 -16.48 1.57
CA THR A 44 15.68 -17.37 1.98
C THR A 44 14.54 -16.60 2.63
N GLN A 45 14.85 -15.64 3.51
CA GLN A 45 13.82 -14.80 4.14
C GLN A 45 13.07 -13.96 3.11
N ALA A 46 13.77 -13.38 2.14
CA ALA A 46 13.14 -12.56 1.10
C ALA A 46 12.18 -13.37 0.21
N ARG A 47 12.57 -14.59 -0.21
CA ARG A 47 11.67 -15.48 -0.96
C ARG A 47 10.43 -15.86 -0.16
N ALA A 48 10.59 -16.15 1.14
CA ALA A 48 9.48 -16.47 2.02
C ALA A 48 8.54 -15.27 2.23
N PHE A 49 9.10 -14.06 2.36
CA PHE A 49 8.33 -12.82 2.44
C PHE A 49 7.53 -12.57 1.16
N ALA A 50 8.17 -12.61 -0.01
CA ALA A 50 7.52 -12.36 -1.30
C ALA A 50 6.34 -13.33 -1.54
N LYS A 51 6.52 -14.62 -1.26
CA LYS A 51 5.45 -15.61 -1.36
C LYS A 51 4.25 -15.25 -0.48
N ARG A 52 4.48 -14.98 0.81
CA ARG A 52 3.38 -14.64 1.74
C ARG A 52 2.71 -13.31 1.38
N ALA A 53 3.47 -12.31 0.98
CA ALA A 53 2.92 -11.03 0.57
C ALA A 53 1.99 -11.18 -0.64
N LEU A 54 2.40 -11.97 -1.63
CA LEU A 54 1.54 -12.31 -2.78
C LEU A 54 0.28 -13.06 -2.35
N ASP A 55 0.39 -14.04 -1.45
CA ASP A 55 -0.79 -14.75 -0.94
C ASP A 55 -1.78 -13.79 -0.26
N VAL A 56 -1.29 -12.84 0.54
CA VAL A 56 -2.12 -11.82 1.22
C VAL A 56 -2.77 -10.86 0.22
N VAL A 57 -2.01 -10.36 -0.76
CA VAL A 57 -2.53 -9.46 -1.80
C VAL A 57 -3.56 -10.18 -2.68
N ASN A 58 -3.27 -11.41 -3.09
CA ASN A 58 -4.15 -12.22 -3.93
C ASN A 58 -5.42 -12.70 -3.21
N ALA A 59 -5.37 -12.83 -1.88
CA ALA A 59 -6.58 -13.12 -1.11
C ALA A 59 -7.67 -12.06 -1.36
N GLY A 60 -7.26 -10.83 -1.74
CA GLY A 60 -8.16 -9.73 -2.05
C GLY A 60 -9.16 -9.47 -0.93
N ARG A 61 -10.20 -8.69 -1.21
CA ARG A 61 -11.40 -8.73 -0.36
C ARG A 61 -12.38 -9.72 -0.98
N PRO A 62 -13.06 -10.55 -0.18
CA PRO A 62 -13.99 -11.54 -0.72
C PRO A 62 -15.01 -10.84 -1.64
N PRO A 63 -15.32 -11.42 -2.81
CA PRO A 63 -16.27 -10.82 -3.73
C PRO A 63 -17.67 -10.86 -3.12
N CYS A 64 -18.43 -9.78 -3.29
CA CYS A 64 -19.83 -9.74 -2.93
C CYS A 64 -20.59 -10.84 -3.71
N PRO A 65 -21.36 -11.71 -3.04
CA PRO A 65 -22.07 -12.82 -3.70
C PRO A 65 -23.14 -12.34 -4.69
N LEU A 66 -23.50 -11.05 -4.64
CA LEU A 66 -24.49 -10.45 -5.53
C LEU A 66 -23.84 -9.72 -6.70
N CYS A 67 -22.93 -8.76 -6.45
CA CYS A 67 -22.37 -7.90 -7.51
C CYS A 67 -20.92 -8.20 -7.88
N SER A 68 -20.27 -9.18 -7.25
CA SER A 68 -18.86 -9.57 -7.44
C SER A 68 -17.80 -8.49 -7.12
N LEU A 69 -18.22 -7.30 -6.67
CA LEU A 69 -17.30 -6.26 -6.22
C LEU A 69 -16.69 -6.63 -4.85
N PRO A 70 -15.49 -6.16 -4.53
CA PRO A 70 -14.84 -6.46 -3.24
C PRO A 70 -15.67 -6.00 -2.05
N LEU A 71 -15.83 -6.85 -1.03
CA LEU A 71 -16.49 -6.49 0.24
C LEU A 71 -15.56 -5.62 1.09
N ASP A 72 -16.07 -4.50 1.62
CA ASP A 72 -15.30 -3.65 2.52
C ASP A 72 -15.38 -4.16 3.98
N PRO A 73 -14.29 -4.12 4.78
CA PRO A 73 -14.34 -4.48 6.20
C PRO A 73 -15.40 -3.73 7.01
N GLU A 74 -15.71 -2.48 6.66
CA GLU A 74 -16.68 -1.63 7.36
C GLU A 74 -18.14 -1.86 6.90
N GLY A 75 -18.32 -2.73 5.90
CA GLY A 75 -19.61 -3.07 5.31
C GLY A 75 -19.71 -2.67 3.83
N HIS A 76 -20.33 -3.54 3.03
CA HIS A 76 -20.46 -3.34 1.59
C HIS A 76 -21.85 -2.81 1.20
N VAL A 77 -21.88 -1.69 0.47
CA VAL A 77 -23.12 -1.16 -0.15
C VAL A 77 -23.27 -1.79 -1.52
N CYS A 78 -24.09 -2.84 -1.64
CA CYS A 78 -24.26 -3.53 -2.91
C CYS A 78 -25.14 -2.70 -3.86
N PRO A 79 -24.66 -2.33 -5.08
CA PRO A 79 -25.50 -1.65 -6.07
C PRO A 79 -26.70 -2.50 -6.49
N ARG A 80 -26.57 -3.84 -6.49
CA ARG A 80 -27.70 -4.77 -6.78
C ARG A 80 -28.76 -4.84 -5.67
N GLN A 81 -28.47 -4.31 -4.48
CA GLN A 81 -29.43 -4.22 -3.38
C GLN A 81 -29.95 -2.78 -3.18
N ASN A 82 -29.66 -1.84 -4.09
CA ASN A 82 -30.00 -0.42 -3.94
C ASN A 82 -29.58 0.16 -2.57
N GLY A 83 -28.43 -0.29 -2.05
CA GLY A 83 -27.88 0.19 -0.79
C GLY A 83 -28.53 -0.32 0.50
N TYR A 84 -29.42 -1.32 0.43
CA TYR A 84 -29.98 -1.96 1.62
C TYR A 84 -28.91 -2.72 2.43
N ARG A 85 -28.80 -2.43 3.73
CA ARG A 85 -27.94 -3.14 4.69
C ARG A 85 -28.80 -3.87 5.72
N ARG A 86 -28.68 -5.20 5.85
CA ARG A 86 -29.28 -5.94 6.97
C ARG A 86 -28.32 -5.92 8.15
N GLY A 87 -28.66 -5.16 9.19
CA GLY A 87 -27.90 -5.08 10.44
C GLY A 87 -26.96 -3.87 10.48
N ALA A 88 -27.49 -2.75 10.97
CA ALA A 88 -26.75 -1.91 11.90
C ALA A 88 -27.05 -2.44 13.31
#